data_AF-A0A1E2UVP7-F1
#
_entry.id   AF-A0A1E2UVP7-F1
#
_cell.length_a   1.000
_cell.length_b   1.000
_cell.length_c   1.000
_cell.angle_alpha   90.00
_cell.angle_beta   90.00
_cell.angle_gamma   90.00
#
_symmetry.space_group_name_H-M   'P 1'
#
loop_
_entity.id
_entity.type
_entity.pdbx_description
1 polymer ?
#
loop_
_entity_poly.entity_id
_entity_poly.type
_entity_poly.pdbx_seq_one_letter_code
_entity_poly.pdbx_strand_id
1 'polypeptide(L)'
;MHKRKVLKFSLLAGILCSSMTTLALADEASAAKVQKLIDAADAARKQAAEVGGEWRDTGKMIKKAKGLLEKGDFVAAAKLANKAAKQGHLGYEQAMSQKELKLPSYLHYE
;
A
#
# COMPACT_ATOMS: atom_id res chain seq x y z
N MET A 1 -31.83 -5.85 64.09
CA MET A 1 -30.40 -6.16 63.86
C MET A 1 -30.24 -7.65 63.56
N HIS A 2 -30.20 -8.04 62.29
CA HIS A 2 -30.04 -9.45 61.88
C HIS A 2 -28.69 -9.62 61.16
N LYS A 3 -27.90 -10.60 61.62
CA LYS A 3 -26.50 -10.81 61.29
C LYS A 3 -26.31 -11.44 59.91
N ARG A 4 -25.25 -10.99 59.23
CA ARG A 4 -24.75 -11.42 57.91
C ARG A 4 -24.39 -12.90 57.86
N LYS A 5 -24.71 -13.58 56.74
CA LYS A 5 -23.87 -14.63 56.14
C LYS A 5 -24.00 -14.55 54.61
N VAL A 6 -22.98 -14.01 53.94
CA VAL A 6 -22.88 -14.00 52.48
C VAL A 6 -22.23 -15.31 52.06
N LEU A 7 -23.00 -16.16 51.39
CA LEU A 7 -22.57 -17.46 50.88
C LEU A 7 -21.75 -17.23 49.60
N LYS A 8 -20.44 -17.49 49.69
CA LYS A 8 -19.55 -17.52 48.51
C LYS A 8 -19.84 -18.80 47.73
N PHE A 9 -20.50 -18.69 46.57
CA PHE A 9 -20.50 -19.75 45.57
C PHE A 9 -19.45 -19.41 44.52
N SER A 10 -18.34 -20.14 44.60
CA SER A 10 -17.33 -20.21 43.55
C SER A 10 -17.74 -21.29 42.54
N LEU A 11 -17.27 -21.10 41.31
CA LEU A 11 -17.09 -22.11 40.26
C LEU A 11 -18.31 -22.48 39.39
N LEU A 12 -18.32 -21.98 38.15
CA LEU A 12 -18.41 -22.86 36.98
C LEU A 12 -17.70 -22.24 35.78
N ALA A 13 -16.69 -22.94 35.31
CA ALA A 13 -15.92 -22.68 34.11
C ALA A 13 -16.66 -23.17 32.86
N GLY A 14 -16.27 -22.61 31.70
CA GLY A 14 -16.39 -23.30 30.42
C GLY A 14 -17.28 -22.62 29.39
N ILE A 15 -16.66 -21.79 28.54
CA ILE A 15 -16.59 -21.92 27.07
C ILE A 15 -15.70 -20.76 26.63
N LEU A 16 -14.40 -21.03 26.52
CA LEU A 16 -13.43 -20.08 25.98
C LEU A 16 -13.58 -20.08 24.46
N CYS A 17 -14.01 -18.94 23.92
CA CYS A 17 -13.94 -18.54 22.52
C CYS A 17 -12.74 -19.14 21.78
N SER A 18 -13.00 -20.05 20.84
CA SER A 18 -11.97 -20.59 19.91
C SER A 18 -12.13 -20.05 18.47
N SER A 19 -12.83 -18.92 18.28
CA SER A 19 -13.16 -18.39 16.95
C SER A 19 -12.18 -17.32 16.41
N MET A 20 -11.03 -17.10 17.04
CA MET A 20 -10.15 -15.96 16.73
C MET A 20 -9.11 -16.21 15.61
N THR A 21 -9.12 -17.36 14.93
CA THR A 21 -8.08 -17.74 13.97
C THR A 21 -8.36 -17.32 12.53
N THR A 22 -9.62 -17.09 12.15
CA THR A 22 -9.99 -16.82 10.74
C THR A 22 -9.68 -15.39 10.28
N LEU A 23 -9.66 -14.42 11.21
CA LEU A 23 -9.43 -13.02 10.88
C LEU A 23 -7.96 -12.73 10.53
N ALA A 24 -7.01 -13.39 11.20
CA ALA A 24 -5.57 -13.18 10.97
C ALA A 24 -5.12 -13.65 9.58
N LEU A 25 -5.64 -14.78 9.10
CA LEU A 25 -5.32 -15.32 7.76
C LEU A 25 -5.81 -14.39 6.64
N ALA A 26 -6.98 -13.77 6.80
CA ALA A 26 -7.54 -12.84 5.82
C ALA A 26 -6.74 -11.52 5.75
N ASP A 27 -6.24 -11.06 6.91
CA ASP A 27 -5.39 -9.86 7.03
C ASP A 27 -4.04 -10.07 6.34
N GLU A 28 -3.38 -11.21 6.58
CA GLU A 28 -2.10 -11.56 5.98
C GLU A 28 -2.19 -11.72 4.45
N ALA A 29 -3.24 -12.40 3.97
CA ALA A 29 -3.49 -12.53 2.53
C ALA A 29 -3.72 -11.16 1.86
N SER A 30 -4.42 -10.25 2.56
CA SER A 30 -4.67 -8.89 2.08
C SER A 30 -3.38 -8.06 2.06
N ALA A 31 -2.57 -8.14 3.11
CA ALA A 31 -1.27 -7.47 3.20
C ALA A 31 -0.32 -7.92 2.08
N ALA A 32 -0.20 -9.22 1.84
CA ALA A 32 0.64 -9.77 0.77
C ALA A 32 0.19 -9.28 -0.63
N LYS A 33 -1.12 -9.18 -0.87
CA LYS A 33 -1.66 -8.65 -2.14
C LYS A 33 -1.33 -7.17 -2.32
N VAL A 34 -1.48 -6.36 -1.27
CA VAL A 34 -1.15 -4.92 -1.32
C VAL A 34 0.35 -4.71 -1.48
N GLN A 35 1.19 -5.50 -0.81
CA GLN A 35 2.63 -5.44 -0.95
C GLN A 35 3.06 -5.65 -2.42
N LYS A 36 2.50 -6.64 -3.11
CA LYS A 36 2.74 -6.85 -4.55
C LYS A 36 2.37 -5.64 -5.41
N LEU A 37 1.30 -4.91 -5.07
CA LEU A 37 0.93 -3.68 -5.79
C LEU A 37 1.95 -2.56 -5.54
N ILE A 38 2.46 -2.44 -4.31
CA ILE A 38 3.50 -1.47 -3.96
C ILE A 38 4.80 -1.78 -4.69
N ASP A 39 5.17 -3.05 -4.78
CA ASP A 39 6.38 -3.50 -5.49
C ASP A 39 6.27 -3.23 -6.99
N ALA A 40 5.10 -3.53 -7.59
CA ALA A 40 4.83 -3.19 -8.99
C ALA A 40 4.90 -1.68 -9.24
N ALA A 41 4.40 -0.85 -8.31
CA ALA A 41 4.50 0.60 -8.42
C ALA A 41 5.95 1.10 -8.34
N ASP A 42 6.78 0.51 -7.47
CA ASP A 42 8.20 0.86 -7.39
C ASP A 42 8.99 0.41 -8.62
N ALA A 43 8.67 -0.76 -9.18
CA ALA A 43 9.23 -1.21 -10.45
C ALA A 43 8.90 -0.25 -11.60
N ALA A 44 7.62 0.13 -11.77
CA ALA A 44 7.19 1.08 -12.80
C ALA A 44 7.84 2.47 -12.61
N ARG A 45 7.96 2.94 -11.35
CA ARG A 45 8.67 4.19 -11.04
C ARG A 45 10.15 4.10 -11.45
N LYS A 46 10.85 3.02 -11.10
CA LYS A 46 12.26 2.82 -11.45
C LYS A 46 12.47 2.80 -12.96
N GLN A 47 11.63 2.10 -13.69
CA GLN A 47 11.66 2.09 -15.15
C GLN A 47 11.51 3.51 -15.73
N ALA A 48 10.61 4.33 -15.19
CA ALA A 48 10.50 5.73 -15.58
C ALA A 48 11.76 6.54 -15.21
N ALA A 49 12.31 6.34 -14.02
CA ALA A 49 13.49 7.04 -13.53
C ALA A 49 14.73 6.77 -14.41
N GLU A 50 14.91 5.52 -14.87
CA GLU A 50 16.01 5.12 -15.75
C GLU A 50 16.06 5.91 -17.05
N VAL A 51 14.90 6.37 -17.54
CA VAL A 51 14.80 7.18 -18.76
C VAL A 51 14.62 8.68 -18.48
N GLY A 52 14.72 9.11 -17.23
CA GLY A 52 14.50 10.50 -16.80
C GLY A 52 13.03 10.93 -16.72
N GLY A 53 12.11 9.96 -16.78
CA GLY A 53 10.66 10.18 -16.81
C GLY A 53 9.94 10.08 -15.46
N GLU A 54 10.65 9.90 -14.33
CA GLU A 54 9.97 9.82 -13.03
C GLU A 54 9.27 11.15 -12.68
N TRP A 55 7.97 11.08 -12.40
CA TRP A 55 7.21 12.24 -11.92
C TRP A 55 7.44 12.48 -10.43
N ARG A 56 7.57 13.77 -10.06
CA ARG A 56 7.93 14.25 -8.71
C ARG A 56 7.29 13.52 -7.53
N ASP A 57 6.00 13.19 -7.62
CA ASP A 57 5.23 12.67 -6.50
C ASP A 57 5.06 11.15 -6.49
N THR A 58 5.51 10.44 -7.54
CA THR A 58 5.33 8.98 -7.64
C THR A 58 6.02 8.27 -6.48
N GLY A 59 7.28 8.58 -6.17
CA GLY A 59 7.97 8.02 -5.01
C GLY A 59 7.29 8.33 -3.66
N LYS A 60 6.68 9.52 -3.51
CA LYS A 60 5.95 9.90 -2.29
C LYS A 60 4.66 9.09 -2.13
N MET A 61 3.94 8.81 -3.22
CA MET A 61 2.75 7.96 -3.20
C MET A 61 3.08 6.55 -2.75
N ILE A 62 4.19 5.97 -3.23
CA ILE A 62 4.67 4.64 -2.82
C ILE A 62 5.01 4.63 -1.33
N LYS A 63 5.75 5.63 -0.83
CA LYS A 63 6.05 5.75 0.60
C LYS A 63 4.79 5.82 1.45
N LYS A 64 3.79 6.60 1.01
CA LYS A 64 2.49 6.69 1.70
C LYS A 64 1.70 5.37 1.63
N ALA A 65 1.77 4.64 0.51
CA ALA A 65 1.14 3.32 0.38
C ALA A 65 1.74 2.31 1.37
N LYS A 66 3.07 2.29 1.55
CA LYS A 66 3.75 1.47 2.57
C LYS A 66 3.27 1.79 3.98
N GLY A 67 3.22 3.08 4.33
CA GLY A 67 2.73 3.50 5.65
C GLY A 67 1.23 3.23 5.90
N LEU A 68 0.42 3.04 4.86
CA LEU A 68 -0.98 2.61 4.99
C LEU A 68 -1.10 1.10 5.12
N LEU A 69 -0.26 0.34 4.40
CA LEU A 69 -0.14 -1.10 4.55
C LEU A 69 0.23 -1.48 5.99
N GLU A 70 1.23 -0.81 6.58
CA GLU A 70 1.64 -1.00 7.98
C GLU A 70 0.52 -0.71 9.00
N LYS A 71 -0.47 0.11 8.61
CA LYS A 71 -1.63 0.46 9.44
C LYS A 71 -2.84 -0.45 9.20
N GLY A 72 -2.74 -1.42 8.30
CA GLY A 72 -3.86 -2.28 7.90
C GLY A 72 -4.86 -1.59 6.95
N ASP A 73 -4.58 -0.37 6.46
CA ASP A 73 -5.45 0.31 5.49
C ASP A 73 -5.13 -0.15 4.07
N PHE A 74 -5.51 -1.40 3.79
CA PHE A 74 -5.20 -2.08 2.53
C PHE A 74 -5.86 -1.43 1.32
N VAL A 75 -7.07 -0.89 1.47
CA VAL A 75 -7.80 -0.26 0.38
C VAL A 75 -7.12 1.05 -0.04
N ALA A 76 -6.77 1.90 0.92
CA ALA A 76 -6.08 3.15 0.60
C ALA A 76 -4.64 2.90 0.11
N ALA A 77 -3.94 1.93 0.69
CA ALA A 77 -2.62 1.50 0.24
C ALA A 77 -2.65 1.01 -1.22
N ALA A 78 -3.57 0.10 -1.56
CA ALA A 78 -3.74 -0.42 -2.92
C ALA A 78 -4.10 0.71 -3.91
N LYS A 79 -4.95 1.66 -3.51
CA LYS A 79 -5.33 2.79 -4.36
C LYS A 79 -4.14 3.69 -4.69
N LEU A 80 -3.32 4.01 -3.69
CA LEU A 80 -2.10 4.81 -3.90
C LEU A 80 -1.05 4.06 -4.72
N ALA A 81 -0.84 2.78 -4.44
CA ALA A 81 0.09 1.95 -5.21
C ALA A 81 -0.29 1.90 -6.70
N ASN A 82 -1.57 1.63 -7.00
CA ASN A 82 -2.05 1.63 -8.39
C ASN A 82 -1.92 3.00 -9.07
N LYS A 83 -2.18 4.09 -8.35
CA LYS A 83 -1.98 5.45 -8.90
C LYS A 83 -0.50 5.71 -9.20
N ALA A 84 0.39 5.29 -8.31
CA ALA A 84 1.83 5.42 -8.50
C ALA A 84 2.33 4.57 -9.68
N ALA A 85 1.86 3.33 -9.82
CA ALA A 85 2.18 2.47 -10.96
C ALA A 85 1.79 3.13 -12.29
N LYS A 86 0.57 3.66 -12.39
CA LYS A 86 0.11 4.42 -13.57
C LYS A 86 1.01 5.61 -13.89
N GLN A 87 1.41 6.38 -12.87
CA GLN A 87 2.34 7.50 -13.09
C GLN A 87 3.73 7.04 -13.52
N GLY A 88 4.23 5.90 -13.01
CA GLY A 88 5.47 5.29 -13.49
C GLY A 88 5.39 4.96 -14.98
N HIS A 89 4.35 4.24 -15.40
CA HIS A 89 4.17 3.91 -16.82
C HIS A 89 4.03 5.14 -17.71
N LEU A 90 3.19 6.11 -17.33
CA LEU A 90 3.02 7.36 -18.08
C LEU A 90 4.31 8.17 -18.15
N GLY A 91 5.09 8.21 -17.07
CA GLY A 91 6.37 8.89 -17.02
C GLY A 91 7.38 8.27 -17.99
N TYR A 92 7.44 6.94 -18.06
CA TYR A 92 8.25 6.23 -19.04
C TYR A 92 7.82 6.54 -20.48
N GLU A 93 6.53 6.37 -20.80
CA GLU A 93 5.98 6.64 -22.13
C GLU A 93 6.24 8.08 -22.58
N GLN A 94 6.03 9.04 -21.68
CA GLN A 94 6.31 10.45 -21.94
C GLN A 94 7.80 10.66 -22.25
N ALA A 95 8.71 10.14 -21.43
CA ALA A 95 10.15 10.31 -21.65
C ALA A 95 10.63 9.67 -22.96
N MET A 96 10.09 8.49 -23.31
CA MET A 96 10.45 7.82 -24.55
C MET A 96 9.92 8.56 -25.79
N SER A 97 8.65 9.00 -25.77
CA SER A 97 8.08 9.77 -26.89
C SER A 97 8.83 11.07 -27.15
N GLN A 98 9.30 11.76 -26.11
CA GLN A 98 10.06 12.99 -26.25
C GLN A 98 11.45 12.78 -26.86
N LYS A 99 12.08 11.61 -26.67
CA LYS A 99 13.37 11.27 -27.32
C LYS A 99 13.23 11.06 -28.82
N GLU A 100 12.06 10.63 -29.29
CA GLU A 100 11.82 10.37 -30.72
C GLU A 100 11.45 11.64 -31.50
N LEU A 101 11.09 12.72 -30.80
CA LEU A 101 10.75 14.00 -31.44
C LEU A 101 11.99 14.62 -32.11
N LYS A 102 11.99 14.67 -33.44
CA LYS A 102 12.92 15.51 -34.21
C LYS A 102 12.49 16.96 -34.09
N LEU A 103 13.09 17.68 -33.14
CA LEU A 103 12.84 19.11 -32.98
C LEU A 103 13.54 19.90 -34.11
N PRO A 104 12.89 20.92 -34.69
CA PRO A 104 13.53 21.84 -35.62
C PRO A 104 14.72 22.57 -34.97
N SER A 105 15.72 22.96 -35.76
CA SER A 105 16.95 23.61 -35.26
C SER A 105 16.70 24.84 -34.37
N TYR A 106 15.63 25.59 -34.63
CA TYR A 106 15.24 26.79 -33.89
C TYR A 106 14.51 26.52 -32.55
N LEU A 107 14.24 25.26 -32.21
CA LEU A 107 13.60 24.84 -30.95
C LEU A 107 14.57 24.15 -29.99
N HIS A 108 15.86 24.04 -30.35
CA HIS A 108 16.89 23.62 -29.41
C HIS A 108 17.27 24.81 -28.52
N TYR A 109 17.08 24.66 -27.21
CA TYR A 109 17.65 25.57 -26.22
C TYR A 109 19.07 25.08 -25.92
N GLU A 110 20.08 25.93 -26.17
CA GLU A 110 21.48 25.65 -25.80
C GLU A 110 21.70 25.70 -24.28
#